data_AF-A0A6H1WXT3-F1
#
_entry.id   AF-A0A6H1WXT3-F1
#
_cell.length_a   1.000
_cell.length_b   1.000
_cell.length_c   1.000
_cell.angle_alpha   90.00
_cell.angle_beta   90.00
_cell.angle_gamma   90.00
#
_symmetry.space_group_name_H-M   'P 1'
#
loop_
_entity.id
_entity.type
_entity.pdbx_description
1 polymer ?
#
loop_
_entity_poly.entity_id
_entity_poly.type
_entity_poly.pdbx_seq_one_letter_code
_entity_poly.pdbx_strand_id
1 'polypeptide(L)'
;MGNNFNKISLLPIPWMKQKLESIYEKSINGNLFLIYNEFGSSEYINYRNIIDLLDRYNIIIDHTHPIYFYFPIEVDNLIRNLILAIKSILPNHSYIILAGYKEYYPNFNEVNCIANIYSVYPELKDNIEFSYLIDSSKSFEIFTSLSDTQRINIKPESSCTISGPAFNYNINHPSSNSITHISFVKLIDESSSEFVDYYIKGLTNKNNNFNFNF
;
A
#
# COMPACT_ATOMS: atom_id res chain seq x y z
N MET A 1 -28.68 -3.52 16.74
CA MET A 1 -28.02 -4.21 15.61
C MET A 1 -27.48 -3.12 14.70
N GLY A 2 -26.21 -2.73 14.90
CA GLY A 2 -25.60 -1.66 14.11
C GLY A 2 -25.27 -2.19 12.72
N ASN A 3 -25.70 -1.49 11.69
CA ASN A 3 -25.31 -1.77 10.31
C ASN A 3 -23.78 -1.75 10.21
N ASN A 4 -23.16 -2.91 9.98
CA ASN A 4 -21.76 -3.03 9.60
C ASN A 4 -21.60 -2.48 8.17
N PHE A 5 -21.65 -1.15 8.05
CA PHE A 5 -21.30 -0.48 6.81
C PHE A 5 -19.82 -0.70 6.54
N ASN A 6 -19.47 -0.95 5.28
CA ASN A 6 -18.09 -1.08 4.81
C ASN A 6 -17.27 0.14 5.22
N LYS A 7 -16.28 -0.05 6.09
CA LYS A 7 -15.38 1.01 6.51
C LYS A 7 -14.02 0.81 5.87
N ILE A 8 -13.99 1.10 4.58
CA ILE A 8 -12.71 1.41 3.94
C ILE A 8 -12.39 2.85 4.31
N SER A 9 -11.16 3.05 4.77
CA SER A 9 -10.64 4.35 5.13
C SER A 9 -9.48 4.71 4.19
N LEU A 10 -9.41 5.99 3.84
CA LEU A 10 -8.34 6.60 3.07
C LEU A 10 -7.71 7.68 3.97
N LEU A 11 -6.39 7.69 4.12
CA LEU A 11 -5.70 8.66 4.97
C LEU A 11 -4.43 9.19 4.28
N PRO A 12 -4.20 10.52 4.23
CA PRO A 12 -2.93 11.08 3.81
C PRO A 12 -1.81 10.75 4.82
N ILE A 13 -0.64 10.37 4.32
CA ILE A 13 0.52 9.99 5.13
C ILE A 13 1.79 10.79 4.80
N PRO A 14 1.75 12.14 4.92
CA PRO A 14 2.86 13.01 4.53
C PRO A 14 4.15 12.76 5.33
N TRP A 15 4.03 12.39 6.62
CA TRP A 15 5.18 12.04 7.45
C TRP A 15 5.85 10.75 7.01
N MET A 16 5.05 9.75 6.61
CA MET A 16 5.59 8.51 6.08
C MET A 16 6.28 8.75 4.74
N LYS A 17 5.78 9.65 3.88
CA LYS A 17 6.50 10.06 2.67
C LYS A 17 7.91 10.55 3.01
N GLN A 18 8.05 11.52 3.91
CA GLN A 18 9.37 12.05 4.31
C GLN A 18 10.28 10.95 4.89
N LYS A 19 9.69 10.04 5.67
CA LYS A 19 10.43 8.91 6.23
C LYS A 19 10.88 7.92 5.15
N LEU A 20 10.06 7.63 4.14
CA LEU A 20 10.46 6.82 2.99
C LEU A 20 11.59 7.49 2.20
N GLU A 21 11.53 8.80 2.00
CA GLU A 21 12.60 9.56 1.34
C GLU A 21 13.93 9.43 2.10
N SER A 22 13.87 9.38 3.44
CA SER A 22 15.03 9.09 4.29
C SER A 22 15.47 7.62 4.25
N ILE A 23 14.54 6.65 4.23
CA ILE A 23 14.84 5.20 4.20
C ILE A 23 15.53 4.81 2.89
N TYR A 24 15.06 5.39 1.77
CA TYR A 24 15.52 5.09 0.42
C TYR A 24 16.49 6.12 -0.16
N GLU A 25 16.83 7.16 0.62
CA GLU A 25 17.74 8.25 0.25
C GLU A 25 17.39 8.89 -1.11
N LYS A 26 16.10 9.11 -1.36
CA LYS A 26 15.58 9.55 -2.67
C LYS A 26 14.29 10.34 -2.51
N SER A 27 14.10 11.38 -3.33
CA SER A 27 12.84 12.13 -3.37
C SER A 27 11.70 11.30 -3.98
N ILE A 28 10.52 11.42 -3.38
CA ILE A 28 9.28 10.80 -3.85
C ILE A 28 8.39 11.89 -4.42
N ASN A 29 7.99 11.74 -5.67
CA ASN A 29 7.08 12.69 -6.31
C ASN A 29 5.64 12.47 -5.81
N GLY A 30 4.81 13.51 -5.87
CA GLY A 30 3.39 13.39 -5.57
C GLY A 30 3.02 13.24 -4.09
N ASN A 31 1.74 12.95 -3.86
CA ASN A 31 1.13 12.78 -2.54
C ASN A 31 0.97 11.29 -2.21
N LEU A 32 1.12 10.95 -0.93
CA LEU A 32 1.01 9.57 -0.45
C LEU A 32 -0.17 9.41 0.50
N PHE A 33 -0.98 8.38 0.22
CA PHE A 33 -2.13 7.99 1.02
C PHE A 33 -2.06 6.49 1.35
N LEU A 34 -2.70 6.12 2.46
CA LEU A 34 -3.02 4.75 2.81
C LEU A 34 -4.49 4.48 2.58
N ILE A 35 -4.80 3.32 2.02
CA ILE A 35 -6.15 2.76 2.01
C ILE A 35 -6.16 1.45 2.78
N TYR A 36 -7.17 1.25 3.62
CA TYR A 36 -7.27 0.04 4.44
C TYR A 36 -8.71 -0.25 4.83
N ASN A 37 -8.98 -1.51 5.14
CA ASN A 37 -10.25 -1.94 5.70
C ASN A 37 -10.18 -1.88 7.24
N GLU A 38 -11.14 -1.23 7.89
CA GLU A 38 -11.19 -1.18 9.35
C GLU A 38 -11.57 -2.55 9.94
N PHE A 39 -11.15 -2.80 11.19
CA PHE A 39 -11.50 -4.03 11.90
C PHE A 39 -13.01 -4.26 11.98
N GLY A 40 -13.43 -5.51 11.76
CA GLY A 40 -14.83 -5.91 11.79
C GLY A 40 -15.65 -5.50 10.55
N SER A 41 -15.02 -4.90 9.54
CA SER A 41 -15.66 -4.57 8.28
C SER A 41 -15.91 -5.81 7.41
N SER A 42 -16.97 -5.75 6.60
CA SER A 42 -17.27 -6.82 5.65
C SER A 42 -16.25 -6.87 4.49
N GLU A 43 -16.15 -8.02 3.82
CA GLU A 43 -15.36 -8.16 2.58
C GLU A 43 -16.08 -7.58 1.35
N TYR A 44 -17.34 -7.20 1.49
CA TYR A 44 -18.08 -6.53 0.43
C TYR A 44 -17.58 -5.09 0.30
N ILE A 45 -17.50 -4.57 -0.93
CA ILE A 45 -17.00 -3.22 -1.19
C ILE A 45 -18.05 -2.45 -1.95
N ASN A 46 -18.50 -1.34 -1.37
CA ASN A 46 -19.36 -0.42 -2.08
C ASN A 46 -18.48 0.55 -2.86
N TYR A 47 -18.48 0.45 -4.18
CA TYR A 47 -17.67 1.28 -5.08
C TYR A 47 -17.92 2.78 -4.88
N ARG A 48 -19.13 3.19 -4.45
CA ARG A 48 -19.42 4.60 -4.14
C ARG A 48 -18.55 5.14 -3.02
N ASN A 49 -18.20 4.30 -2.04
CA ASN A 49 -17.34 4.71 -0.94
C ASN A 49 -15.94 5.09 -1.43
N ILE A 50 -15.42 4.47 -2.49
CA ILE A 50 -14.09 4.81 -3.04
C ILE A 50 -14.13 6.21 -3.64
N ILE A 51 -15.16 6.54 -4.43
CA ILE A 51 -15.33 7.87 -5.03
C ILE A 51 -15.48 8.92 -3.93
N ASP A 52 -16.37 8.69 -2.95
CA ASP A 52 -16.60 9.62 -1.84
C ASP A 52 -15.32 9.87 -1.03
N LEU A 53 -14.45 8.85 -0.86
CA LEU A 53 -13.16 8.99 -0.20
C LEU A 53 -12.19 9.84 -1.03
N LEU A 54 -12.11 9.63 -2.35
CA LEU A 54 -11.25 10.41 -3.23
C LEU A 54 -11.70 11.88 -3.29
N ASP A 55 -13.00 12.12 -3.41
CA ASP A 55 -13.62 13.45 -3.41
C ASP A 55 -13.37 14.20 -2.10
N ARG A 56 -13.46 13.51 -0.95
CA ARG A 56 -13.18 14.09 0.37
C ARG A 56 -11.78 14.70 0.47
N TYR A 57 -10.80 14.10 -0.20
CA TYR A 57 -9.43 14.59 -0.24
C TYR A 57 -9.10 15.44 -1.47
N ASN A 58 -10.12 15.80 -2.27
CA ASN A 58 -9.98 16.57 -3.52
C ASN A 58 -8.97 15.95 -4.48
N ILE A 59 -8.96 14.62 -4.61
CA ILE A 59 -8.06 13.90 -5.52
C ILE A 59 -8.64 13.98 -6.94
N ILE A 60 -8.01 14.78 -7.80
CA ILE A 60 -8.35 14.90 -9.22
C ILE A 60 -7.63 13.79 -9.99
N ILE A 61 -8.33 13.15 -10.93
CA ILE A 61 -7.79 12.06 -11.75
C ILE A 61 -8.01 12.37 -13.23
N ASP A 62 -6.92 12.66 -13.94
CA ASP A 62 -6.88 12.89 -15.37
C ASP A 62 -5.48 12.61 -15.95
N HIS A 63 -5.27 12.87 -17.24
CA HIS A 63 -3.99 12.66 -17.92
C HIS A 63 -2.79 13.42 -17.33
N THR A 64 -3.03 14.48 -16.56
CA THR A 64 -2.02 15.28 -15.85
C THR A 64 -1.93 14.98 -14.34
N HIS A 65 -2.95 14.30 -13.80
CA HIS A 65 -3.06 13.88 -12.40
C HIS A 65 -3.28 12.36 -12.31
N PRO A 66 -2.28 11.53 -12.68
CA PRO A 66 -2.44 10.08 -12.60
C PRO A 66 -2.44 9.59 -11.16
N ILE A 67 -3.15 8.48 -10.93
CA ILE A 67 -3.23 7.83 -9.62
C ILE A 67 -2.67 6.40 -9.68
N TYR A 68 -1.84 6.04 -8.71
CA TYR A 68 -1.20 4.74 -8.58
C TYR A 68 -1.68 4.04 -7.31
N PHE A 69 -2.30 2.89 -7.46
CA PHE A 69 -2.74 2.03 -6.37
C PHE A 69 -1.76 0.86 -6.21
N TYR A 70 -1.25 0.70 -5.00
CA TYR A 70 -0.30 -0.37 -4.65
C TYR A 70 -0.99 -1.41 -3.79
N PHE A 71 -1.01 -2.66 -4.24
CA PHE A 71 -1.62 -3.80 -3.54
C PHE A 71 -0.59 -4.88 -3.23
N PRO A 72 -0.73 -5.66 -2.15
CA PRO A 72 0.10 -6.84 -1.93
C PRO A 72 -0.06 -7.88 -3.05
N ILE A 73 1.01 -8.61 -3.39
CA ILE A 73 0.95 -9.74 -4.32
C ILE A 73 0.11 -10.88 -3.75
N GLU A 74 -0.01 -10.99 -2.43
CA GLU A 74 -0.92 -11.92 -1.74
C GLU A 74 -2.40 -11.45 -1.87
N VAL A 75 -2.89 -11.44 -3.11
CA VAL A 75 -4.26 -11.04 -3.48
C VAL A 75 -5.27 -12.02 -2.90
N ASP A 76 -6.13 -11.52 -2.02
CA ASP A 76 -7.32 -12.21 -1.50
C ASP A 76 -8.59 -11.67 -2.18
N ASN A 77 -9.75 -12.22 -1.79
CA ASN A 77 -11.05 -11.80 -2.34
C ASN A 77 -11.30 -10.30 -2.16
N LEU A 78 -10.87 -9.71 -1.04
CA LEU A 78 -11.04 -8.28 -0.77
C LEU A 78 -10.20 -7.44 -1.73
N ILE A 79 -8.90 -7.74 -1.85
CA ILE A 79 -7.99 -7.04 -2.77
C ILE A 79 -8.45 -7.20 -4.22
N ARG A 80 -8.86 -8.40 -4.61
CA ARG A 80 -9.42 -8.66 -5.95
C ARG A 80 -10.64 -7.78 -6.21
N ASN A 81 -11.60 -7.77 -5.30
CA ASN A 81 -12.82 -6.96 -5.44
C ASN A 81 -12.49 -5.46 -5.48
N LEU A 82 -11.47 -5.00 -4.73
CA LEU A 82 -10.97 -3.62 -4.81
C LEU A 82 -10.45 -3.27 -6.18
N ILE A 83 -9.56 -4.10 -6.73
CA ILE A 83 -8.94 -3.85 -8.04
C ILE A 83 -10.02 -3.75 -9.11
N LEU A 84 -10.97 -4.71 -9.14
CA LEU A 84 -12.08 -4.70 -10.10
C LEU A 84 -12.98 -3.48 -9.92
N ALA A 85 -13.29 -3.11 -8.68
CA ALA A 85 -14.08 -1.91 -8.40
C ALA A 85 -13.37 -0.66 -8.91
N ILE A 86 -12.11 -0.44 -8.54
CA ILE A 86 -11.29 0.70 -8.95
C ILE A 86 -11.22 0.79 -10.47
N LYS A 87 -10.92 -0.31 -11.18
CA LYS A 87 -10.83 -0.30 -12.64
C LYS A 87 -12.17 -0.05 -13.33
N SER A 88 -13.28 -0.49 -12.72
CA SER A 88 -14.63 -0.21 -13.23
C SER A 88 -14.99 1.28 -13.12
N ILE A 89 -14.67 1.93 -12.00
CA ILE A 89 -15.00 3.35 -11.78
C ILE A 89 -13.96 4.33 -12.35
N LEU A 90 -12.69 3.92 -12.44
CA LEU A 90 -11.56 4.73 -12.87
C LEU A 90 -10.77 3.97 -13.97
N PRO A 91 -11.36 3.73 -15.15
CA PRO A 91 -10.71 2.91 -16.18
C PRO A 91 -9.46 3.56 -16.79
N ASN A 92 -9.37 4.90 -16.75
CA ASN A 92 -8.28 5.66 -17.33
C ASN A 92 -7.47 6.37 -16.24
N HIS A 93 -6.15 6.51 -16.47
CA HIS A 93 -5.22 7.22 -15.59
C HIS A 93 -5.12 6.69 -14.15
N SER A 94 -5.68 5.51 -13.90
CA SER A 94 -5.47 4.73 -12.69
C SER A 94 -4.59 3.52 -13.02
N TYR A 95 -3.60 3.28 -12.18
CA TYR A 95 -2.63 2.20 -12.36
C TYR A 95 -2.60 1.33 -11.12
N ILE A 96 -2.66 0.02 -11.31
CA ILE A 96 -2.65 -1.01 -10.28
C ILE A 96 -1.28 -1.68 -10.33
N ILE A 97 -0.59 -1.62 -9.19
CA ILE A 97 0.75 -2.16 -9.02
C ILE A 97 0.71 -3.18 -7.89
N LEU A 98 1.26 -4.37 -8.14
CA LEU A 98 1.41 -5.39 -7.10
C LEU A 98 2.80 -5.33 -6.45
N ALA A 99 2.84 -5.42 -5.13
CA ALA A 99 4.04 -5.31 -4.32
C ALA A 99 4.24 -6.59 -3.50
N GLY A 100 5.45 -7.09 -3.44
CA GLY A 100 5.77 -8.20 -2.54
C GLY A 100 7.23 -8.21 -2.11
N TYR A 101 7.58 -9.23 -1.33
CA TYR A 101 8.93 -9.42 -0.82
C TYR A 101 9.65 -10.54 -1.58
N LYS A 102 10.91 -10.30 -1.96
CA LYS A 102 11.74 -11.29 -2.67
C LYS A 102 11.87 -12.59 -1.88
N GLU A 103 11.93 -12.48 -0.55
CA GLU A 103 12.08 -13.60 0.38
C GLU A 103 10.91 -14.59 0.30
N TYR A 104 9.71 -14.12 -0.06
CA TYR A 104 8.52 -14.97 -0.21
C TYR A 104 8.38 -15.55 -1.62
N TYR A 105 9.07 -14.94 -2.59
CA TYR A 105 9.00 -15.28 -4.00
C TYR A 105 10.39 -15.46 -4.64
N PRO A 106 11.26 -16.33 -4.10
CA PRO A 106 12.69 -16.38 -4.47
C PRO A 106 12.94 -16.79 -5.93
N ASN A 107 11.97 -17.43 -6.59
CA ASN A 107 12.07 -17.90 -7.97
C ASN A 107 11.17 -17.13 -8.95
N PHE A 108 10.52 -16.06 -8.50
CA PHE A 108 9.63 -15.27 -9.35
C PHE A 108 10.34 -13.99 -9.74
N ASN A 109 10.12 -13.58 -11.00
CA ASN A 109 10.28 -12.20 -11.42
C ASN A 109 8.91 -11.52 -11.46
N GLU A 110 8.90 -10.23 -11.79
CA GLU A 110 7.71 -9.39 -11.82
C GLU A 110 6.63 -9.91 -12.79
N VAL A 111 7.03 -10.48 -13.93
CA VAL A 111 6.10 -11.05 -14.92
C VAL A 111 5.46 -12.33 -14.39
N ASN A 112 6.26 -13.19 -13.75
CA ASN A 112 5.79 -14.43 -13.13
C ASN A 112 4.78 -14.16 -12.02
N CYS A 113 4.97 -13.09 -11.22
CA CYS A 113 4.01 -12.68 -10.20
C CYS A 113 2.64 -12.37 -10.80
N ILE A 114 2.58 -11.53 -11.83
CA ILE A 114 1.31 -11.16 -12.49
C ILE A 114 0.66 -12.39 -13.15
N ALA A 115 1.44 -13.19 -13.87
CA ALA A 115 0.93 -14.39 -14.54
C ALA A 115 0.31 -15.38 -13.55
N ASN A 116 0.93 -15.56 -12.38
CA ASN A 116 0.39 -16.42 -11.34
C ASN A 116 -0.95 -15.87 -10.79
N ILE A 117 -1.05 -14.56 -10.56
CA ILE A 117 -2.30 -13.93 -10.13
C ILE A 117 -3.41 -14.11 -11.17
N TYR A 118 -3.11 -13.97 -12.47
CA TYR A 118 -4.08 -14.22 -13.52
C TYR A 118 -4.54 -15.68 -13.62
N SER A 119 -3.70 -16.62 -13.18
CA SER A 119 -4.11 -18.03 -13.14
C SER A 119 -5.11 -18.33 -12.01
N VAL A 120 -5.00 -17.63 -10.89
CA VAL A 120 -5.89 -17.75 -9.73
C VAL A 120 -7.15 -16.90 -9.88
N TYR A 121 -7.00 -15.69 -10.41
CA TYR A 121 -8.07 -14.71 -10.64
C TYR A 121 -8.05 -14.21 -12.09
N PRO A 122 -8.57 -15.00 -13.05
CA PRO A 122 -8.58 -14.65 -14.47
C PRO A 122 -9.29 -13.32 -14.79
N GLU A 123 -10.25 -12.92 -13.97
CA GLU A 123 -10.97 -11.65 -14.08
C GLU A 123 -10.09 -10.41 -13.84
N LEU A 124 -8.92 -10.57 -13.21
CA LEU A 124 -7.94 -9.48 -13.05
C LEU A 124 -7.07 -9.28 -14.29
N LYS A 125 -7.20 -10.12 -15.31
CA LYS A 125 -6.41 -10.00 -16.54
C LYS A 125 -6.56 -8.59 -17.14
N ASP A 126 -5.41 -8.01 -17.50
CA ASP A 126 -5.27 -6.66 -18.07
C ASP A 126 -5.68 -5.51 -17.12
N ASN A 127 -6.00 -5.81 -15.85
CA ASN A 127 -6.30 -4.82 -14.81
C ASN A 127 -5.10 -4.49 -13.90
N ILE A 128 -3.96 -5.17 -14.09
CA ILE A 128 -2.71 -4.97 -13.34
C ILE A 128 -1.62 -4.55 -14.32
N GLU A 129 -1.03 -3.39 -14.10
CA GLU A 129 0.00 -2.86 -14.98
C GLU A 129 1.39 -3.39 -14.68
N PHE A 130 1.75 -3.48 -13.39
CA PHE A 130 3.10 -3.84 -12.98
C PHE A 130 3.10 -4.62 -11.67
N SER A 131 4.19 -5.33 -11.41
CA SER A 131 4.51 -5.81 -10.08
C SER A 131 5.98 -5.54 -9.73
N TYR A 132 6.32 -5.60 -8.46
CA TYR A 132 7.70 -5.54 -7.99
C TYR A 132 7.92 -6.39 -6.76
N LEU A 133 9.17 -6.83 -6.58
CA LEU A 133 9.64 -7.54 -5.40
C LEU A 133 10.79 -6.76 -4.75
N ILE A 134 10.67 -6.48 -3.45
CA ILE A 134 11.67 -5.75 -2.67
C ILE A 134 12.19 -6.61 -1.52
N ASP A 135 13.32 -6.23 -0.95
CA ASP A 135 13.86 -6.90 0.23
C ASP A 135 13.03 -6.51 1.47
N SER A 136 12.72 -7.49 2.34
CA SER A 136 11.91 -7.26 3.54
C SER A 136 12.63 -6.47 4.63
N SER A 137 13.89 -6.09 4.39
CA SER A 137 14.76 -5.39 5.36
C SER A 137 14.17 -4.09 5.92
N LYS A 138 13.27 -3.43 5.19
CA LYS A 138 12.64 -2.15 5.59
C LYS A 138 11.23 -2.30 6.15
N SER A 139 10.67 -3.50 6.16
CA SER A 139 9.25 -3.73 6.50
C SER A 139 8.90 -3.23 7.91
N PHE A 140 9.75 -3.55 8.88
CA PHE A 140 9.56 -3.17 10.28
C PHE A 140 9.86 -1.70 10.56
N GLU A 141 10.78 -1.08 9.80
CA GLU A 141 11.05 0.36 9.93
C GLU A 141 9.86 1.19 9.44
N ILE A 142 9.21 0.77 8.35
CA ILE A 142 7.97 1.39 7.86
C ILE A 142 6.83 1.19 8.87
N PHE A 143 6.71 -0.02 9.42
CA PHE A 143 5.72 -0.33 10.45
C PHE A 143 5.84 0.58 11.68
N THR A 144 7.02 0.67 12.30
CA THR A 144 7.20 1.51 13.49
C THR A 144 7.00 2.98 13.18
N SER A 145 7.45 3.44 12.00
CA SER A 145 7.27 4.83 11.58
C SER A 145 5.79 5.23 11.47
N LEU A 146 4.94 4.37 10.91
CA LEU A 146 3.49 4.63 10.86
C LEU A 146 2.82 4.57 12.23
N SER A 147 3.19 3.59 13.04
CA SER A 147 2.72 3.48 14.43
C SER A 147 3.04 4.74 15.21
N ASP A 148 4.27 5.25 15.12
CA ASP A 148 4.73 6.40 15.90
C ASP A 148 4.15 7.72 15.43
N THR A 149 4.05 7.92 14.11
CA THR A 149 3.65 9.20 13.54
C THR A 149 2.13 9.35 13.40
N GLN A 150 1.42 8.25 13.14
CA GLN A 150 0.00 8.29 12.76
C GLN A 150 -0.87 7.32 13.53
N ARG A 151 -0.30 6.52 14.46
CA ARG A 151 -1.03 5.51 15.24
C ARG A 151 -1.79 4.52 14.34
N ILE A 152 -1.21 4.22 13.17
CA ILE A 152 -1.70 3.18 12.28
C ILE A 152 -0.76 1.99 12.38
N ASN A 153 -1.32 0.89 12.87
CA ASN A 153 -0.59 -0.35 13.03
C ASN A 153 -0.93 -1.26 11.85
N ILE A 154 0.09 -1.56 11.05
CA ILE A 154 -0.06 -2.39 9.86
C ILE A 154 0.63 -3.74 10.03
N LYS A 155 0.18 -4.73 9.28
CA LYS A 155 0.89 -5.98 9.07
C LYS A 155 2.16 -5.69 8.24
N PRO A 156 3.37 -6.03 8.70
CA PRO A 156 4.63 -5.83 7.97
C PRO A 156 4.63 -6.47 6.57
N GLU A 157 3.85 -7.54 6.38
CA GLU A 157 3.68 -8.20 5.08
C GLU A 157 3.09 -7.24 4.03
N SER A 158 2.22 -6.32 4.46
CA SER A 158 1.58 -5.34 3.58
C SER A 158 2.36 -4.03 3.43
N SER A 159 3.45 -3.82 4.20
CA SER A 159 4.21 -2.56 4.15
C SER A 159 5.02 -2.40 2.86
N CYS A 160 5.22 -3.48 2.09
CA CYS A 160 5.84 -3.42 0.77
C CYS A 160 5.09 -2.48 -0.20
N THR A 161 3.78 -2.31 -0.05
CA THR A 161 2.95 -1.41 -0.86
C THR A 161 3.28 0.06 -0.62
N ILE A 162 3.75 0.39 0.59
CA ILE A 162 4.12 1.75 0.99
C ILE A 162 5.45 2.16 0.36
N SER A 163 6.33 1.19 0.11
CA SER A 163 7.63 1.44 -0.52
C SER A 163 7.53 1.72 -2.02
N GLY A 164 6.45 1.32 -2.69
CA GLY A 164 6.28 1.43 -4.15
C GLY A 164 6.63 2.79 -4.75
N PRO A 165 6.14 3.91 -4.16
CA PRO A 165 6.48 5.27 -4.60
C PRO A 165 7.98 5.59 -4.65
N ALA A 166 8.82 4.94 -3.82
CA ALA A 166 10.27 5.19 -3.83
C ALA A 166 10.98 4.66 -5.09
N PHE A 167 10.38 3.67 -5.75
CA PHE A 167 11.03 2.97 -6.86
C PHE A 167 10.73 3.57 -8.24
N ASN A 168 9.87 4.60 -8.34
CA ASN A 168 9.54 5.31 -9.58
C ASN A 168 9.31 4.39 -10.80
N TYR A 169 8.67 3.23 -10.59
CA TYR A 169 8.43 2.29 -11.69
C TYR A 169 7.57 2.96 -12.77
N ASN A 170 8.16 3.18 -13.95
CA ASN A 170 7.52 3.61 -15.20
C ASN A 170 6.75 4.94 -15.16
N ILE A 171 7.13 5.87 -14.29
CA ILE A 171 6.58 7.24 -14.33
C ILE A 171 7.36 8.03 -15.39
N ASN A 172 6.94 7.91 -16.66
CA ASN A 172 7.36 8.82 -17.73
C ASN A 172 6.74 10.22 -17.60
N HIS A 173 6.07 10.52 -16.48
CA HIS A 173 5.57 11.85 -16.19
C HIS A 173 6.71 12.68 -15.59
N PRO A 174 7.18 13.73 -16.28
CA PRO A 174 8.24 14.58 -15.78
C PRO A 174 7.75 15.28 -14.51
N SER A 175 8.27 14.81 -13.37
CA SER A 175 8.39 15.55 -12.10
C SER A 175 7.20 16.44 -11.73
N SER A 176 5.99 15.89 -11.66
CA SER A 176 4.84 16.65 -11.20
C SER A 176 4.45 16.24 -9.77
N ASN A 177 4.28 17.24 -8.90
CA ASN A 177 3.64 17.08 -7.59
C ASN A 177 2.15 16.67 -7.70
N SER A 178 1.64 16.52 -8.92
CA SER A 178 0.24 16.14 -9.22
C SER A 178 -0.05 14.64 -9.10
N ILE A 179 0.98 13.80 -8.96
CA ILE A 179 0.80 12.35 -8.84
C ILE A 179 0.20 12.00 -7.48
N THR A 180 -0.75 11.06 -7.47
CA THR A 180 -1.28 10.49 -6.22
C THR A 180 -0.91 9.02 -6.09
N HIS A 181 -0.35 8.66 -4.95
CA HIS A 181 0.00 7.29 -4.59
C HIS A 181 -0.92 6.81 -3.47
N ILE A 182 -1.55 5.66 -3.63
CA ILE A 182 -2.45 5.05 -2.65
C ILE A 182 -1.97 3.62 -2.35
N SER A 183 -1.47 3.38 -1.14
CA SER A 183 -0.96 2.07 -0.72
C SER A 183 -2.00 1.32 0.12
N PHE A 184 -2.37 0.11 -0.32
CA PHE A 184 -3.26 -0.75 0.43
C PHE A 184 -2.51 -1.51 1.53
N VAL A 185 -2.96 -1.37 2.76
CA VAL A 185 -2.36 -2.01 3.92
C VAL A 185 -3.36 -2.86 4.70
N LYS A 186 -2.87 -3.95 5.28
CA LYS A 186 -3.64 -4.77 6.22
C LYS A 186 -3.33 -4.27 7.62
N LEU A 187 -4.36 -3.98 8.42
CA LEU A 187 -4.17 -3.54 9.79
C LEU A 187 -3.81 -4.72 10.72
N ILE A 188 -3.11 -4.40 11.81
CA ILE A 188 -2.88 -5.31 12.94
C ILE A 188 -3.40 -4.67 14.23
N ASP A 189 -4.09 -5.45 15.05
CA ASP A 189 -4.57 -4.98 16.35
C ASP A 189 -3.38 -4.81 17.31
N GLU A 190 -3.36 -3.71 18.07
CA GLU A 190 -2.35 -3.47 19.11
C GLU A 190 -2.38 -4.55 20.19
N SER A 191 -3.54 -5.18 20.42
CA SER A 191 -3.66 -6.30 21.36
C SER A 191 -3.13 -7.62 20.79
N SER A 192 -2.72 -7.67 19.52
CA SER A 192 -2.13 -8.87 18.93
C SER A 192 -0.78 -9.18 19.55
N SER A 193 -0.51 -10.46 19.85
CA SER A 193 0.81 -10.90 20.30
C SER A 193 1.91 -10.58 19.28
N GLU A 194 1.57 -10.57 17.99
CA GLU A 194 2.51 -10.26 16.91
C GLU A 194 2.92 -8.77 16.89
N PHE A 195 2.07 -7.87 17.39
CA PHE A 195 2.33 -6.43 17.34
C PHE A 195 3.62 -6.07 18.10
N VAL A 196 3.76 -6.57 19.32
CA VAL A 196 4.93 -6.30 20.17
C VAL A 196 6.20 -6.82 19.52
N ASP A 197 6.16 -8.04 18.96
CA ASP A 197 7.29 -8.65 18.26
C ASP A 197 7.71 -7.82 17.04
N TYR A 198 6.76 -7.34 16.26
CA TYR A 198 7.02 -6.49 15.09
C TYR A 198 7.60 -5.14 15.49
N TYR A 199 7.07 -4.54 16.56
CA TYR A 199 7.56 -3.27 17.07
C TYR A 199 9.00 -3.38 17.57
N ILE A 200 9.33 -4.43 18.34
CA ILE A 200 10.69 -4.69 18.81
C ILE A 200 11.65 -4.92 17.65
N LYS A 201 11.25 -5.68 16.62
CA LYS A 201 12.06 -5.86 15.39
C LYS A 201 12.33 -4.53 14.68
N GLY A 202 11.35 -3.64 14.64
CA GLY A 202 11.53 -2.31 14.06
C GLY A 202 12.51 -1.45 14.85
N LEU A 203 12.46 -1.51 16.19
CA LEU A 203 13.41 -0.80 17.05
C LEU A 203 14.85 -1.33 16.93
N THR A 204 15.03 -2.64 16.71
CA THR A 204 16.34 -3.29 16.69
C THR A 204 17.01 -3.35 15.31
N ASN A 205 16.28 -3.01 14.24
CA ASN A 205 16.87 -2.76 12.94
C ASN A 205 17.81 -1.54 13.02
N LYS A 206 19.08 -1.75 12.66
CA LYS A 206 20.28 -0.93 12.93
C LYS A 206 20.27 0.56 12.49
N ASN A 207 19.13 1.13 12.13
CA ASN A 207 18.96 2.54 11.78
C ASN A 207 18.23 3.38 12.83
N ASN A 208 17.77 2.77 13.93
CA ASN A 208 17.28 3.55 15.07
C ASN A 208 18.45 3.92 15.97
N ASN A 209 18.81 5.20 15.97
CA ASN A 209 19.75 5.85 16.91
C ASN A 209 19.25 5.83 18.37
N PHE A 210 18.58 4.77 18.81
CA PHE A 210 18.29 4.56 20.22
C PHE A 210 19.34 3.60 20.78
N ASN A 211 20.44 4.20 21.27
CA ASN A 211 21.32 3.55 22.23
C ASN A 211 20.51 3.27 23.50
N PHE A 212 19.94 2.07 23.61
CA PHE A 212 19.54 1.55 24.92
C PHE A 212 20.81 1.07 25.61
N ASN A 213 21.39 1.94 26.44
CA ASN A 213 22.29 1.48 27.49
C ASN A 213 21.43 0.76 28.53
N PHE A 214 21.52 -0.58 28.55
CA PHE A 214 21.09 -1.38 29.69
C PHE A 214 22.10 -1.23 30.84
#